data_AF-A0A2J8X2F8-F1
#
_entry.id   AF-A0A2J8X2F8-F1
#
_cell.length_a   1.000
_cell.length_b   1.000
_cell.length_c   1.000
_cell.angle_alpha   90.00
_cell.angle_beta   90.00
_cell.angle_gamma   90.00
#
_symmetry.space_group_name_H-M   'P 1'
#
loop_
_entity.id
_entity.type
_entity.pdbx_description
1 polymer ?
#
loop_
_entity_poly.entity_id
_entity_poly.type
_entity_poly.pdbx_seq_one_letter_code
_entity_poly.pdbx_strand_id
1 'polypeptide(L)'
;MGNLLKVLTCTDLEQGPNFFLDFENAQPTESEKEIYNQVNVVLKDAEGILEDLQSYRGAGHEIREAIQHPADEKLQEKAWGAVVPLVGKLKKFYEFSQRLEAALRGLLGALTSTPYSPTQHLEREQALAKQFAEILHFTLRFDELKVELSIGPDC
;
A
#
# COMPACT_ATOMS: atom_id res chain seq x y z
N MET A 1 -5.24 -13.08 8.88
CA MET A 1 -3.86 -13.37 8.44
C MET A 1 -3.67 -14.77 7.79
N GLY A 2 -4.56 -15.75 7.98
CA GLY A 2 -4.44 -17.07 7.33
C GLY A 2 -4.45 -17.07 5.79
N ASN A 3 -5.09 -16.09 5.14
CA ASN A 3 -5.03 -15.94 3.68
C ASN A 3 -3.66 -15.47 3.18
N LEU A 4 -2.91 -14.71 3.97
CA LEU A 4 -1.60 -14.20 3.57
C LEU A 4 -0.55 -15.30 3.58
N LEU A 5 -0.61 -16.21 4.56
CA LEU A 5 0.17 -17.44 4.57
C LEU A 5 -0.13 -18.28 3.32
N LYS A 6 -1.39 -18.44 2.90
CA LYS A 6 -1.75 -19.15 1.65
C LYS A 6 -1.18 -18.50 0.38
N VAL A 7 -1.18 -17.17 0.33
CA VAL A 7 -0.58 -16.40 -0.78
C VAL A 7 0.94 -16.56 -0.79
N LEU A 8 1.59 -16.52 0.38
CA LEU A 8 3.04 -16.73 0.51
C LEU A 8 3.47 -18.19 0.31
N THR A 9 2.59 -19.16 0.61
CA THR A 9 2.86 -20.60 0.47
C THR A 9 2.42 -21.19 -0.87
N CYS A 10 1.79 -20.40 -1.75
CA CYS A 10 1.34 -20.83 -3.07
C CYS A 10 0.64 -22.20 -3.01
N THR A 11 -0.43 -22.30 -2.22
CA THR A 11 -1.13 -23.56 -1.88
C THR A 11 -1.97 -24.18 -3.00
N ASP A 12 -1.45 -24.24 -4.23
CA ASP A 12 -1.87 -25.26 -5.22
C ASP A 12 -0.89 -26.46 -5.22
N LEU A 13 0.18 -26.40 -4.43
CA LEU A 13 1.12 -27.50 -4.26
C LEU A 13 0.86 -28.17 -2.90
N GLU A 14 0.22 -29.33 -2.90
CA GLU A 14 -0.04 -30.16 -1.70
C GLU A 14 1.26 -30.64 -0.97
N GLN A 15 2.43 -30.15 -1.37
CA GLN A 15 3.75 -30.48 -0.81
C GLN A 15 4.65 -29.24 -0.64
N GLY A 16 4.06 -28.08 -0.36
CA GLY A 16 4.84 -26.89 -0.01
C GLY A 16 5.62 -27.10 1.31
N PRO A 17 6.88 -26.63 1.42
CA PRO A 17 7.63 -26.68 2.68
C PRO A 17 6.87 -25.92 3.78
N ASN A 18 6.61 -26.61 4.91
CA ASN A 18 6.04 -25.99 6.11
C ASN A 18 7.11 -25.13 6.79
N PHE A 19 7.14 -23.83 6.52
CA PHE A 19 7.97 -22.87 7.24
C PHE A 19 7.12 -22.04 8.21
N PHE A 20 7.74 -21.61 9.31
CA PHE A 20 7.09 -20.81 10.34
C PHE A 20 7.42 -19.32 10.17
N LEU A 21 6.38 -18.47 10.19
CA LEU A 21 6.51 -17.01 10.22
C LEU A 21 5.81 -16.47 11.47
N ASP A 22 6.58 -15.87 12.38
CA ASP A 22 6.04 -15.21 13.56
C ASP A 22 5.56 -13.79 13.24
N PHE A 23 4.29 -13.67 12.86
CA PHE A 23 3.70 -12.35 12.60
C PHE A 23 3.47 -11.53 13.88
N GLU A 24 3.45 -12.13 15.06
CA GLU A 24 3.17 -11.42 16.32
C GLU A 24 4.45 -10.85 16.94
N ASN A 25 5.51 -11.66 17.07
CA ASN A 25 6.69 -11.30 17.85
C ASN A 25 7.99 -11.21 17.07
N ALA A 26 8.01 -11.40 15.74
CA ALA A 26 9.24 -11.26 14.96
C ALA A 26 9.94 -9.91 15.20
N GLN A 27 11.18 -9.98 15.69
CA GLN A 27 12.07 -8.85 15.90
C GLN A 27 13.20 -8.89 14.87
N PRO A 28 13.63 -7.72 14.35
CA PRO A 28 14.72 -7.68 13.38
C PRO A 28 16.04 -8.14 14.01
N THR A 29 16.73 -9.05 13.34
CA THR A 29 18.13 -9.37 13.63
C THR A 29 19.06 -8.19 13.30
N GLU A 30 20.30 -8.19 13.79
CA GLU A 30 21.28 -7.13 13.49
C GLU A 30 21.47 -6.91 11.98
N SER A 31 21.43 -7.98 11.18
CA SER A 31 21.52 -7.91 9.72
C SER A 31 20.29 -7.28 9.07
N GLU A 32 19.11 -7.39 9.69
CA GLU A 32 17.87 -6.86 9.14
C GLU A 32 17.62 -5.42 9.54
N LYS A 33 18.20 -4.94 10.66
CA LYS A 33 17.85 -3.65 11.28
C LYS A 33 17.87 -2.46 10.33
N GLU A 34 18.86 -2.37 9.45
CA GLU A 34 18.98 -1.24 8.53
C GLU A 34 17.78 -1.19 7.57
N ILE A 35 17.52 -2.29 6.86
CA ILE A 35 16.40 -2.43 5.92
C ILE A 35 15.08 -2.31 6.68
N TYR A 36 14.98 -2.97 7.83
CA TYR A 36 13.80 -2.96 8.67
C TYR A 36 13.40 -1.55 9.06
N ASN A 37 14.35 -0.73 9.52
CA ASN A 37 14.09 0.65 9.93
C ASN A 37 13.65 1.51 8.74
N GLN A 38 14.29 1.36 7.58
CA GLN A 38 13.91 2.10 6.37
C GLN A 38 12.48 1.76 5.93
N VAL A 39 12.13 0.47 5.91
CA VAL A 39 10.80 -0.01 5.52
C VAL A 39 9.75 0.38 6.55
N ASN A 40 10.07 0.33 7.84
CA ASN A 40 9.14 0.68 8.92
C ASN A 40 8.70 2.15 8.87
N VAL A 41 9.57 3.06 8.41
CA VAL A 41 9.18 4.46 8.18
C VAL A 41 8.11 4.58 7.10
N VAL A 42 8.20 3.78 6.03
CA VAL A 42 7.19 3.78 4.95
C VAL A 42 5.89 3.14 5.43
N LEU A 43 5.96 2.03 6.18
CA LEU A 43 4.79 1.33 6.70
C LEU A 43 4.02 2.16 7.75
N LYS A 44 4.70 2.95 8.58
CA LYS A 44 4.04 3.89 9.51
C LYS A 44 3.20 4.95 8.80
N ASP A 45 3.67 5.42 7.65
CA ASP A 45 2.93 6.40 6.86
C ASP A 45 1.77 5.77 6.08
N ALA A 46 1.78 4.45 5.89
CA ALA A 46 0.80 3.71 5.09
C ALA A 46 -0.62 3.80 5.67
N GLU A 47 -0.77 3.78 7.01
CA GLU A 47 -2.08 3.93 7.67
C GLU A 47 -2.72 5.28 7.34
N GLY A 48 -1.95 6.38 7.43
CA GLY A 48 -2.43 7.71 7.08
C GLY A 48 -2.80 7.86 5.60
N ILE A 49 -2.13 7.11 4.70
CA ILE A 49 -2.50 7.06 3.28
C ILE A 49 -3.87 6.38 3.09
N LEU A 50 -4.13 5.27 3.81
CA LEU A 50 -5.42 4.59 3.75
C LEU A 50 -6.55 5.47 4.33
N GLU A 51 -6.31 6.16 5.44
CA GLU A 51 -7.29 7.10 6.03
C GLU A 51 -7.62 8.27 5.08
N ASP A 52 -6.60 8.82 4.42
CA ASP A 52 -6.78 9.89 3.45
C ASP A 52 -7.60 9.43 2.23
N LEU A 53 -7.44 8.17 1.82
CA LEU A 53 -8.18 7.55 0.72
C LEU A 53 -9.63 7.23 1.13
N GLN A 54 -9.84 6.66 2.33
CA GLN A 54 -11.19 6.39 2.86
C GLN A 54 -12.03 7.66 3.00
N SER A 55 -11.39 8.78 3.36
CA SER A 55 -12.04 10.09 3.49
C SER A 55 -12.17 10.85 2.17
N TYR A 56 -11.75 10.27 1.04
CA TYR A 56 -11.80 10.94 -0.27
C TYR A 56 -13.24 11.01 -0.79
N ARG A 57 -13.84 12.21 -0.78
CA ARG A 57 -15.25 12.44 -1.19
C ARG A 57 -15.44 12.81 -2.66
N GLY A 58 -14.36 13.03 -3.41
CA GLY A 58 -14.43 13.54 -4.78
C GLY A 58 -15.00 14.97 -4.88
N ALA A 59 -15.06 15.50 -6.09
CA ALA A 59 -15.66 16.81 -6.40
C ALA A 59 -16.58 16.73 -7.64
N GLY A 60 -17.20 15.56 -7.85
CA GLY A 60 -17.98 15.28 -9.05
C GLY A 60 -19.16 16.23 -9.24
N HIS A 61 -19.83 16.60 -8.14
CA HIS A 61 -20.93 17.56 -8.17
C HIS A 61 -20.47 18.95 -8.63
N GLU A 62 -19.43 19.51 -8.00
CA GLU A 62 -18.90 20.83 -8.36
C GLU A 62 -18.37 20.86 -9.80
N ILE A 63 -17.70 19.79 -10.25
CA ILE A 63 -17.22 19.66 -11.63
C ILE A 63 -18.39 19.66 -12.62
N ARG A 64 -19.46 18.88 -12.34
CA ARG A 64 -20.64 18.82 -13.22
C ARG A 64 -21.32 20.19 -13.34
N GLU A 65 -21.52 20.88 -12.23
CA GLU A 65 -22.12 22.23 -12.20
C GLU A 65 -21.28 23.24 -13.00
N ALA A 66 -19.95 23.23 -12.82
CA ALA A 66 -19.05 24.11 -13.56
C ALA A 66 -19.05 23.83 -15.07
N ILE A 67 -19.16 22.57 -15.50
CA ILE A 67 -19.23 22.20 -16.92
C ILE A 67 -20.58 22.61 -17.53
N GLN A 68 -21.68 22.49 -16.79
CA GLN A 68 -23.02 22.88 -17.26
C GLN A 68 -23.15 24.41 -17.42
N HIS A 69 -22.43 25.18 -16.61
CA HIS A 69 -22.46 26.64 -16.61
C HIS A 69 -21.06 27.25 -16.82
N PRO A 70 -20.46 27.09 -18.02
CA PRO A 70 -19.06 27.45 -18.27
C PRO A 70 -18.79 28.97 -18.23
N ALA A 71 -19.83 29.80 -18.38
CA ALA A 71 -19.71 31.26 -18.29
C ALA A 71 -19.82 31.80 -16.85
N ASP A 72 -20.18 30.97 -15.86
CA ASP A 72 -20.28 31.38 -14.46
C ASP A 72 -18.93 31.17 -13.75
N GLU A 73 -18.15 32.25 -13.63
CA GLU A 73 -16.83 32.23 -12.97
C GLU A 73 -16.90 31.75 -11.51
N LYS A 74 -17.99 31.99 -10.78
CA LYS A 74 -18.11 31.55 -9.38
C LYS A 74 -18.19 30.04 -9.27
N LEU A 75 -18.87 29.39 -10.21
CA LEU A 75 -18.93 27.93 -10.28
C LEU A 75 -17.58 27.34 -10.69
N GLN A 76 -16.84 27.99 -11.59
CA GLN A 76 -15.47 27.58 -11.93
C GLN A 76 -14.54 27.65 -10.72
N GLU A 77 -14.53 28.77 -9.99
CA GLU A 77 -13.72 28.93 -8.79
C GLU A 77 -14.08 27.94 -7.69
N LYS A 78 -15.38 27.66 -7.51
CA LYS A 78 -15.86 26.67 -6.55
C LYS A 78 -15.36 25.26 -6.90
N ALA A 79 -15.48 24.86 -8.16
CA ALA A 79 -14.99 23.57 -8.63
C ALA A 79 -13.46 23.48 -8.49
N TRP A 80 -12.73 24.54 -8.86
CA TRP A 80 -11.28 24.60 -8.70
C TRP A 80 -10.87 24.47 -7.23
N GLY A 81 -11.51 25.23 -6.34
CA GLY A 81 -11.26 25.19 -4.90
C GLY A 81 -11.53 23.83 -4.26
N ALA A 82 -12.51 23.08 -4.77
CA ALA A 82 -12.80 21.72 -4.34
C ALA A 82 -11.81 20.69 -4.92
N VAL A 83 -11.42 20.82 -6.18
CA VAL A 83 -10.55 19.86 -6.89
C VAL A 83 -9.09 19.95 -6.46
N VAL A 84 -8.54 21.15 -6.28
CA VAL A 84 -7.12 21.35 -5.93
C VAL A 84 -6.67 20.52 -4.70
N PRO A 85 -7.35 20.55 -3.54
CA PRO A 85 -6.94 19.75 -2.39
C PRO A 85 -7.06 18.24 -2.66
N LEU A 86 -8.03 17.80 -3.47
CA LEU A 86 -8.18 16.40 -3.86
C LEU A 86 -7.02 15.93 -4.75
N VAL A 87 -6.63 16.74 -5.74
CA VAL A 87 -5.44 16.47 -6.56
C VAL A 87 -4.17 16.47 -5.70
N GLY A 88 -4.10 17.29 -4.66
CA GLY A 88 -3.04 17.23 -3.64
C GLY A 88 -2.96 15.86 -2.95
N LYS A 89 -4.10 15.28 -2.56
CA LYS A 89 -4.15 13.91 -2.02
C LYS A 89 -3.71 12.87 -3.06
N LEU A 90 -4.19 12.96 -4.30
CA LEU A 90 -3.79 12.04 -5.38
C LEU A 90 -2.27 12.10 -5.64
N LYS A 91 -1.68 13.31 -5.61
CA LYS A 91 -0.24 13.50 -5.69
C LYS A 91 0.48 12.82 -4.52
N LYS A 92 0.01 13.01 -3.28
CA LYS A 92 0.56 12.35 -2.09
C LYS A 92 0.55 10.82 -2.24
N PHE A 93 -0.53 10.23 -2.76
CA PHE A 93 -0.64 8.79 -2.99
C PHE A 93 0.38 8.29 -4.01
N TYR A 94 0.55 9.02 -5.11
CA TYR A 94 1.55 8.69 -6.13
C TYR A 94 2.99 8.80 -5.59
N GLU A 95 3.31 9.87 -4.86
CA GLU A 95 4.63 10.01 -4.25
C GLU A 95 4.89 8.91 -3.20
N PHE A 96 3.86 8.48 -2.47
CA PHE A 96 3.95 7.36 -1.55
C PHE A 96 4.23 6.03 -2.27
N SER A 97 3.63 5.78 -3.44
CA SER A 97 3.91 4.55 -4.20
C SER A 97 5.39 4.42 -4.58
N GLN A 98 6.06 5.53 -4.87
CA GLN A 98 7.50 5.53 -5.15
C GLN A 98 8.34 5.16 -3.92
N ARG A 99 7.92 5.59 -2.72
CA ARG A 99 8.55 5.19 -1.45
C ARG A 99 8.33 3.70 -1.18
N LEU A 100 7.12 3.21 -1.46
CA LEU A 100 6.77 1.80 -1.32
C LEU A 100 7.61 0.91 -2.26
N GLU A 101 7.84 1.36 -3.50
CA GLU A 101 8.72 0.67 -4.45
C GLU A 101 10.16 0.57 -3.93
N ALA A 102 10.71 1.67 -3.40
CA ALA A 102 12.06 1.67 -2.84
C ALA A 102 12.18 0.71 -1.64
N ALA A 103 11.19 0.71 -0.74
CA ALA A 103 11.11 -0.23 0.38
C ALA A 103 11.04 -1.69 -0.09
N LEU A 104 10.21 -1.96 -1.10
CA LEU A 104 10.08 -3.29 -1.69
C LEU A 104 11.38 -3.80 -2.30
N ARG A 105 12.13 -2.95 -3.02
CA ARG A 105 13.45 -3.33 -3.56
C ARG A 105 14.43 -3.72 -2.46
N GLY A 106 14.43 -3.00 -1.33
CA GLY A 106 15.25 -3.33 -0.17
C GLY A 106 14.90 -4.70 0.44
N LEU A 107 13.61 -4.97 0.62
CA LEU A 107 13.12 -6.26 1.11
C LEU A 107 13.49 -7.41 0.17
N LEU A 108 13.25 -7.26 -1.14
CA LEU A 108 13.59 -8.29 -2.12
C LEU A 108 15.10 -8.53 -2.15
N GLY A 109 15.93 -7.49 -2.07
CA GLY A 109 17.38 -7.64 -2.00
C GLY A 109 17.85 -8.52 -0.84
N ALA A 110 17.20 -8.43 0.33
CA ALA A 110 17.51 -9.28 1.47
C ALA A 110 16.92 -10.70 1.33
N LEU A 111 15.63 -10.79 0.98
CA LEU A 111 14.85 -12.03 0.94
C LEU A 111 15.12 -12.93 -0.28
N THR A 112 15.90 -12.46 -1.26
CA THR A 112 16.26 -13.25 -2.45
C THR A 112 17.77 -13.33 -2.67
N SER A 113 18.57 -13.20 -1.61
CA SER A 113 20.03 -13.19 -1.72
C SER A 113 20.63 -14.61 -1.77
N THR A 114 21.61 -14.83 -2.66
CA THR A 114 22.35 -16.11 -2.64
C THR A 114 23.20 -16.21 -1.37
N PRO A 115 23.38 -17.40 -0.76
CA PRO A 115 23.09 -18.74 -1.30
C PRO A 115 21.81 -19.40 -0.77
N TYR A 116 20.98 -18.69 -0.01
CA TYR A 116 19.86 -19.31 0.71
C TYR A 116 18.66 -19.59 -0.20
N SER A 117 17.87 -20.61 0.14
CA SER A 117 16.59 -20.85 -0.53
C SER A 117 15.51 -19.87 -0.05
N PRO A 118 14.42 -19.66 -0.81
CA PRO A 118 13.31 -18.79 -0.38
C PRO A 118 12.74 -19.16 0.99
N THR A 119 12.62 -20.44 1.31
CA THR A 119 12.14 -20.89 2.62
C THR A 119 13.11 -20.58 3.74
N GLN A 120 14.41 -20.73 3.51
CA GLN A 120 15.43 -20.36 4.49
C GLN A 120 15.42 -18.86 4.74
N HIS A 121 15.18 -18.03 3.73
CA HIS A 121 15.02 -16.59 3.92
C HIS A 121 13.83 -16.24 4.80
N LEU A 122 12.67 -16.84 4.53
CA LEU A 122 11.46 -16.58 5.32
C LEU A 122 11.58 -17.05 6.77
N GLU A 123 12.37 -18.10 7.04
CA GLU A 123 12.62 -18.57 8.41
C GLU A 123 13.65 -17.72 9.16
N ARG A 124 14.65 -17.17 8.45
CA ARG A 124 15.76 -16.41 9.03
C ARG A 124 15.45 -14.93 9.17
N GLU A 125 14.96 -14.31 8.09
CA GLU A 125 14.65 -12.89 8.02
C GLU A 125 13.15 -12.65 8.25
N GLN A 126 12.63 -13.15 9.38
CA GLN A 126 11.20 -13.14 9.69
C GLN A 126 10.64 -11.72 9.80
N ALA A 127 11.43 -10.76 10.29
CA ALA A 127 10.98 -9.38 10.44
C ALA A 127 10.81 -8.70 9.08
N LEU A 128 11.74 -8.95 8.14
CA LEU A 128 11.61 -8.46 6.77
C LEU A 128 10.49 -9.18 6.01
N ALA A 129 10.33 -10.49 6.22
CA ALA A 129 9.22 -11.25 5.65
C ALA A 129 7.86 -10.71 6.12
N LYS A 130 7.73 -10.36 7.41
CA LYS A 130 6.55 -9.70 7.97
C LYS A 130 6.29 -8.36 7.29
N GLN A 131 7.31 -7.50 7.15
CA GLN A 131 7.15 -6.21 6.48
C GLN A 131 6.76 -6.34 5.00
N PHE A 132 7.26 -7.37 4.31
CA PHE A 132 6.85 -7.66 2.94
C PHE A 132 5.36 -8.00 2.86
N ALA A 133 4.88 -8.82 3.79
CA ALA A 133 3.47 -9.13 3.95
C ALA A 133 2.62 -7.87 4.25
N GLU A 134 3.11 -6.97 5.11
CA GLU A 134 2.42 -5.71 5.45
C GLU A 134 2.33 -4.77 4.25
N ILE A 135 3.37 -4.68 3.41
CA ILE A 135 3.33 -3.93 2.13
C ILE A 135 2.26 -4.49 1.21
N LEU A 136 2.19 -5.81 1.03
CA LEU A 136 1.17 -6.45 0.19
C LEU A 136 -0.24 -6.20 0.74
N HIS A 137 -0.41 -6.32 2.06
CA HIS A 137 -1.68 -6.04 2.71
C HIS A 137 -2.13 -4.59 2.48
N PHE A 138 -1.25 -3.61 2.68
CA PHE A 138 -1.54 -2.22 2.35
C PHE A 138 -1.94 -2.06 0.87
N THR A 139 -1.16 -2.65 -0.04
CA THR A 139 -1.37 -2.52 -1.49
C THR A 139 -2.76 -3.01 -1.90
N LEU A 140 -3.15 -4.20 -1.43
CA LEU A 140 -4.48 -4.76 -1.71
C LEU A 140 -5.59 -3.89 -1.11
N ARG A 141 -5.45 -3.43 0.14
CA ARG A 141 -6.44 -2.56 0.80
C ARG A 141 -6.57 -1.20 0.10
N PHE A 142 -5.47 -0.63 -0.35
CA PHE A 142 -5.47 0.62 -1.12
C PHE A 142 -6.22 0.44 -2.44
N ASP A 143 -5.94 -0.64 -3.17
CA ASP A 143 -6.59 -0.92 -4.46
C ASP A 143 -8.08 -1.25 -4.31
N GLU A 144 -8.47 -1.99 -3.26
CA GLU A 144 -9.88 -2.23 -2.90
C GLU A 144 -10.63 -0.90 -2.73
N LEU A 145 -10.09 0.01 -1.90
CA LEU A 145 -10.70 1.32 -1.65
C LEU A 145 -10.75 2.20 -2.91
N LYS A 146 -9.72 2.13 -3.75
CA LYS A 146 -9.69 2.86 -5.03
C LYS A 146 -10.79 2.38 -5.98
N VAL A 147 -11.06 1.08 -6.02
CA VAL A 147 -12.13 0.50 -6.83
C VAL A 147 -13.49 0.93 -6.28
N GLU A 148 -13.70 0.87 -4.96
CA GLU A 148 -14.93 1.36 -4.32
C GLU A 148 -15.20 2.85 -4.62
N LEU A 149 -14.16 3.70 -4.59
CA LEU A 149 -14.24 5.11 -4.95
C LEU A 149 -14.70 5.34 -6.40
N SER A 150 -14.37 4.41 -7.30
CA SER A 150 -14.73 4.49 -8.72
C SER A 150 -16.16 4.01 -8.99
N ILE A 151 -16.77 3.26 -8.06
CA ILE A 151 -18.10 2.65 -8.19
C ILE A 151 -19.15 3.43 -7.36
N GLY A 152 -18.88 4.70 -7.02
CA GLY A 152 -19.77 5.52 -6.19
C GLY A 152 -21.24 5.54 -6.67
N PRO A 153 -22.21 5.80 -5.76
CA PRO A 153 -23.65 5.63 -5.98
C PRO A 153 -24.29 6.55 -7.03
N ASP A 154 -23.51 7.42 -7.67
CA ASP A 154 -23.92 8.41 -8.67
C ASP A 154 -23.57 7.99 -10.12
N CYS A 155 -23.21 6.73 -10.36
CA CYS A 155 -23.15 6.12 -11.69
C CYS A 155 -24.51 5.52 -12.09
#